data_AF-T1AXQ4-F1
#
_entry.id   AF-T1AXQ4-F1
#
_cell.length_a   1.000
_cell.length_b   1.000
_cell.length_c   1.000
_cell.angle_alpha   90.00
_cell.angle_beta   90.00
_cell.angle_gamma   90.00
#
_symmetry.space_group_name_H-M   'P 1'
#
loop_
_entity.id
_entity.type
_entity.pdbx_description
1 polymer ?
#
loop_
_entity_poly.entity_id
_entity_poly.type
_entity_poly.pdbx_seq_one_letter_code
_entity_poly.pdbx_strand_id
1 'polypeptide(L)'
;GTGRELFQRFERVTTRFLDVVLEFAGEIPEDDYLQRSVREQRPVCDAYPASSSARAFKKLADAADTWPVPSGPRGNIEFFVERLVRRGAAKLAVVP
;
A
#
# COMPACT_ATOMS: atom_id res chain seq x y z
N GLY A 1 2.22 14.68 7.67
CA GLY A 1 1.82 15.51 8.82
C GLY A 1 0.33 15.51 9.06
N THR A 2 -0.49 15.17 8.06
CA THR A 2 -1.96 15.11 8.17
C THR A 2 -2.50 13.68 8.17
N GLY A 3 -1.80 12.73 7.52
CA GLY A 3 -2.23 11.33 7.43
C GLY A 3 -2.19 10.61 8.76
N ARG A 4 -1.18 10.89 9.60
CA ARG A 4 -1.10 10.32 10.96
C ARG A 4 -2.25 10.77 11.86
N GLU A 5 -2.63 12.03 11.79
CA GLU A 5 -3.77 12.57 12.56
C GLU A 5 -5.10 11.99 12.09
N LEU A 6 -5.28 11.80 10.78
CA LEU A 6 -6.45 11.13 10.21
C LEU A 6 -6.52 9.67 10.68
N PHE A 7 -5.39 8.96 10.65
CA PHE A 7 -5.32 7.60 11.16
C PHE A 7 -5.73 7.52 12.64
N GLN A 8 -5.24 8.42 13.50
CA GLN A 8 -5.63 8.47 14.91
C GLN A 8 -7.13 8.72 15.12
N ARG A 9 -7.79 9.44 14.19
CA ARG A 9 -9.26 9.59 14.23
C ARG A 9 -9.94 8.27 13.92
N PHE A 10 -9.50 7.54 12.91
CA PHE A 10 -10.03 6.21 12.60
C PHE A 10 -9.75 5.20 13.71
N GLU A 11 -8.55 5.19 14.27
CA GLU A 11 -8.17 4.36 15.41
C GLU A 11 -9.12 4.57 16.58
N ARG A 12 -9.38 5.82 16.99
CA ARG A 12 -10.35 6.12 18.07
C ARG A 12 -11.77 5.62 17.80
N VAL A 13 -12.25 5.73 16.56
CA VAL A 13 -13.59 5.26 16.19
C VAL A 13 -13.63 3.73 16.20
N THR A 14 -12.66 3.09 15.57
CA THR A 14 -12.59 1.63 15.51
C THR A 14 -12.42 1.02 16.89
N THR A 15 -11.51 1.52 17.73
CA THR A 15 -11.37 1.05 19.13
C THR A 15 -12.67 1.15 19.93
N ARG A 16 -13.51 2.15 19.67
CA ARG A 16 -14.76 2.35 20.40
C ARG A 16 -15.89 1.43 19.92
N PHE A 17 -15.94 1.13 18.62
CA PHE A 17 -17.12 0.53 17.99
C PHE A 17 -16.87 -0.83 17.34
N LEU A 18 -15.62 -1.20 17.10
CA LEU A 18 -15.22 -2.41 16.37
C LEU A 18 -14.11 -3.14 17.15
N ASP A 19 -14.10 -4.46 17.07
CA ASP A 19 -13.00 -5.28 17.60
C ASP A 19 -11.98 -5.56 16.49
N VAL A 20 -11.22 -4.52 16.10
CA VAL A 20 -10.20 -4.59 15.05
C VAL A 20 -8.94 -3.81 15.45
N VAL A 21 -7.80 -4.26 14.94
CA VAL A 21 -6.51 -3.56 15.08
C VAL A 21 -6.20 -2.87 13.75
N LEU A 22 -5.91 -1.57 13.81
CA LEU A 22 -5.46 -0.81 12.65
C LEU A 22 -3.95 -0.61 12.71
N GLU A 23 -3.29 -0.72 11.56
CA GLU A 23 -1.88 -0.41 11.40
C GLU A 23 -1.69 0.76 10.42
N PHE A 24 -0.84 1.71 10.79
CA PHE A 24 -0.54 2.85 9.94
C PHE A 24 0.61 2.50 8.99
N ALA A 25 0.29 2.20 7.73
CA ALA A 25 1.28 1.82 6.72
C ALA A 25 2.12 3.02 6.20
N GLY A 26 1.57 4.23 6.22
CA GLY A 26 2.25 5.43 5.74
C GLY A 26 1.30 6.52 5.24
N GLU A 27 1.86 7.61 4.74
CA GLU A 27 1.12 8.69 4.07
C GLU A 27 1.82 9.09 2.77
N ILE A 28 1.06 9.47 1.76
CA ILE A 28 1.57 10.08 0.54
C ILE A 28 1.23 11.58 0.61
N PRO A 29 2.23 12.49 0.61
CA PRO A 29 1.98 13.92 0.68
C PRO A 29 1.37 14.44 -0.63
N GLU A 30 0.70 15.59 -0.54
CA GLU A 30 0.33 16.36 -1.73
C GLU A 30 1.58 16.81 -2.49
N ASP A 31 1.54 16.69 -3.81
CA ASP A 31 2.71 16.82 -4.67
C ASP A 31 2.31 17.25 -6.08
N ASP A 32 2.79 18.41 -6.53
CA ASP A 32 2.54 18.91 -7.88
C ASP A 32 3.15 18.00 -8.96
N TYR A 33 4.27 17.33 -8.65
CA TYR A 33 4.92 16.41 -9.59
C TYR A 33 4.06 15.18 -9.86
N LEU A 34 3.27 14.73 -8.88
CA LEU A 34 2.30 13.65 -9.07
C LEU A 34 1.23 14.06 -10.08
N GLN A 35 0.68 15.28 -9.99
CA GLN A 35 -0.31 15.76 -10.95
C GLN A 35 0.28 15.91 -12.35
N ARG A 36 1.52 16.40 -12.45
CA ARG A 36 2.24 16.53 -13.73
C ARG A 36 2.48 15.17 -14.37
N SER A 37 2.95 14.18 -13.60
CA SER A 37 3.22 12.84 -14.13
C SER A 37 1.96 12.16 -14.68
N VAL A 38 0.81 12.37 -14.04
CA VAL A 38 -0.49 11.86 -14.52
C VAL A 38 -0.82 12.45 -15.90
N ARG A 39 -0.61 13.77 -16.10
CA ARG A 39 -0.83 14.42 -17.40
C ARG A 39 0.12 13.92 -18.48
N GLU A 40 1.36 13.61 -18.10
CA GLU A 40 2.36 13.00 -18.97
C GLU A 40 2.12 11.51 -19.24
N GLN A 41 1.11 10.90 -18.60
CA GLN A 41 0.83 9.47 -18.64
C GLN A 41 2.03 8.60 -18.22
N ARG A 42 2.81 9.08 -17.25
CA ARG A 42 3.97 8.38 -16.68
C ARG A 42 3.85 8.24 -15.16
N PRO A 43 4.22 7.08 -14.58
CA PRO A 43 4.26 6.94 -13.13
C PRO A 43 5.16 8.00 -12.48
N VAL A 44 4.73 8.57 -11.35
CA VAL A 44 5.51 9.61 -10.66
C VAL A 44 6.89 9.09 -10.21
N CYS A 45 6.97 7.80 -9.86
CA CYS A 45 8.20 7.14 -9.47
C CYS A 45 9.24 7.12 -10.62
N ASP A 46 8.79 7.09 -11.88
CA ASP A 46 9.65 7.02 -13.05
C ASP A 46 9.94 8.41 -13.62
N ALA A 47 8.91 9.27 -13.72
CA ALA A 47 9.05 10.61 -14.27
C ALA A 47 9.74 11.58 -13.29
N TYR A 48 9.45 11.45 -11.99
CA TYR A 48 9.91 12.36 -10.93
C TYR A 48 10.34 11.59 -9.67
N PRO A 49 11.40 10.75 -9.74
CA PRO A 49 11.81 9.86 -8.63
C PRO A 49 12.22 10.61 -7.35
N ALA A 50 12.62 11.87 -7.47
CA ALA A 50 13.01 12.70 -6.34
C ALA A 50 11.84 13.46 -5.69
N SER A 51 10.62 13.35 -6.23
CA SER A 51 9.42 14.02 -5.71
C SER A 51 9.01 13.48 -4.34
N SER A 52 8.22 14.26 -3.59
CA SER A 52 7.82 13.88 -2.23
C SER A 52 6.91 12.65 -2.24
N SER A 53 6.00 12.55 -3.20
CA SER A 53 5.12 11.40 -3.38
C SER A 53 5.90 10.15 -3.80
N ALA A 54 6.84 10.25 -4.76
CA ALA A 54 7.65 9.10 -5.19
C ALA A 54 8.48 8.52 -4.03
N ARG A 55 9.12 9.38 -3.22
CA ARG A 55 9.86 8.92 -2.04
C ARG A 55 8.94 8.27 -1.00
N ALA A 56 7.72 8.78 -0.83
CA ALA A 56 6.75 8.21 0.10
C ALA A 56 6.25 6.84 -0.38
N PHE A 57 5.98 6.68 -1.68
CA PHE A 57 5.66 5.39 -2.28
C PHE A 57 6.79 4.38 -2.09
N LYS A 58 8.05 4.79 -2.30
CA LYS A 58 9.20 3.92 -2.06
C LYS A 58 9.25 3.42 -0.61
N LYS A 59 9.09 4.31 0.37
CA LYS A 59 9.05 3.92 1.79
C LYS A 59 7.91 2.97 2.11
N LEU A 60 6.73 3.18 1.51
CA LEU A 60 5.58 2.31 1.68
C LEU A 60 5.84 0.92 1.07
N ALA A 61 6.47 0.85 -0.11
CA ALA A 61 6.88 -0.40 -0.73
C ALA A 61 7.89 -1.15 0.13
N ASP A 62 8.94 -0.47 0.62
CA ASP A 62 9.94 -1.05 1.51
C ASP A 62 9.30 -1.62 2.80
N ALA A 63 8.29 -0.94 3.36
CA ALA A 63 7.54 -1.44 4.50
C ALA A 63 6.66 -2.66 4.15
N ALA A 64 5.96 -2.60 3.02
CA ALA A 64 5.08 -3.69 2.56
C ALA A 64 5.85 -4.97 2.27
N ASP A 65 7.09 -4.88 1.77
CA ASP A 65 7.97 -6.04 1.54
C ASP A 65 8.32 -6.80 2.84
N THR A 66 8.14 -6.18 4.01
CA THR A 66 8.38 -6.81 5.31
C THR A 66 7.13 -7.44 5.94
N TRP A 67 5.95 -7.27 5.33
CA TRP A 67 4.71 -7.80 5.90
C TRP A 67 4.70 -9.34 5.89
N PRO A 68 4.20 -9.97 6.97
CA PRO A 68 4.22 -11.42 7.09
C PRO A 68 3.35 -12.05 6.00
N VAL A 69 3.98 -12.82 5.12
CA VAL A 69 3.27 -13.68 4.17
C VAL A 69 2.91 -14.98 4.89
N PRO A 70 1.62 -15.38 4.96
CA PRO A 70 1.22 -16.63 5.59
C PRO A 70 1.97 -17.82 4.96
N SER A 71 2.70 -18.57 5.78
CA SER A 71 3.41 -19.78 5.38
C SER A 71 2.43 -20.97 5.29
N GLY A 72 1.76 -21.08 4.14
CA GLY A 72 1.00 -22.27 3.76
C GLY A 72 -0.44 -22.36 4.30
N PRO A 73 -1.24 -23.30 3.76
CA PRO A 73 -2.68 -23.39 4.02
C PRO A 73 -2.95 -23.86 5.46
N ARG A 74 -3.55 -22.99 6.28
CA ARG A 74 -3.91 -23.27 7.67
C ARG A 74 -5.34 -23.80 7.79
N GLY A 75 -5.65 -24.95 7.19
CA GLY A 75 -6.72 -25.89 7.57
C GLY A 75 -8.16 -25.43 7.86
N ASN A 76 -8.47 -24.14 7.76
CA ASN A 76 -9.77 -23.52 8.01
C ASN A 76 -10.21 -22.83 6.71
N ILE A 77 -11.52 -22.71 6.50
CA ILE A 77 -12.12 -22.20 5.25
C ILE A 77 -11.68 -20.74 5.02
N GLU A 78 -10.59 -20.57 4.30
CA GLU A 78 -10.08 -19.29 3.82
C GLU A 78 -10.62 -19.06 2.40
N PHE A 79 -11.65 -18.21 2.29
CA PHE A 79 -12.27 -17.75 1.02
C PHE A 79 -11.36 -16.90 0.12
N PHE A 80 -10.04 -17.04 0.23
CA PHE A 80 -9.04 -16.33 -0.59
C PHE A 80 -8.06 -17.27 -1.32
N VAL A 81 -8.11 -18.59 -1.06
CA VAL A 81 -7.18 -19.56 -1.66
C VAL A 81 -7.56 -19.93 -3.11
N GLU A 82 -8.85 -20.06 -3.42
CA GLU A 82 -9.31 -20.49 -4.77
C GLU A 82 -8.91 -19.52 -5.89
N ARG A 83 -8.74 -18.22 -5.59
CA ARG A 83 -8.31 -17.22 -6.57
C ARG A 83 -6.78 -17.10 -6.66
N LEU A 84 -6.06 -17.48 -5.59
CA LEU A 84 -4.60 -17.46 -5.54
C LEU A 84 -3.98 -18.68 -6.23
N VAL A 85 -4.57 -19.87 -6.09
CA VAL A 85 -4.09 -21.10 -6.75
C VAL A 85 -4.15 -21.00 -8.28
N ARG A 86 -5.04 -20.17 -8.84
CA ARG A 86 -5.08 -19.86 -10.28
C ARG A 86 -4.10 -18.78 -10.75
N ARG A 87 -3.56 -17.95 -9.85
CA ARG A 87 -2.51 -16.99 -10.18
C ARG A 87 -1.17 -17.59 -9.80
N GLY A 88 -0.55 -18.28 -10.76
CA GLY A 88 0.89 -18.54 -10.70
C GLY A 88 1.62 -17.25 -10.35
N ALA A 89 2.67 -17.36 -9.51
CA ALA A 89 3.43 -16.24 -8.95
C ALA A 89 3.52 -15.09 -9.94
N ALA A 90 2.82 -13.99 -9.64
CA ALA A 90 2.80 -12.84 -10.53
C ALA A 90 4.22 -12.29 -10.59
N LYS A 91 4.93 -12.59 -11.70
CA LYS A 91 6.11 -11.81 -12.06
C LYS A 91 5.62 -10.39 -12.28
N LEU A 92 5.97 -9.49 -11.36
CA LEU A 92 5.85 -8.06 -11.58
C LEU A 92 6.81 -7.73 -12.73
N ALA A 93 6.28 -7.75 -13.96
CA ALA A 93 6.99 -7.23 -15.11
C ALA A 93 6.80 -5.72 -15.11
N VAL A 94 7.91 -4.99 -15.00
CA VAL A 94 7.95 -3.56 -15.35
C VAL A 94 7.73 -3.49 -16.87
N VAL A 95 6.59 -2.93 -17.28
CA VAL A 95 6.32 -2.64 -18.69
C VAL A 95 7.14 -1.39 -19.05
N PRO A 96 8.06 -1.46 -20.03
CA PRO A 96 8.89 -0.33 -20.45
C PRO A 96 8.08 0.77 -21.16
#